data_AF-A0A930WP90-F1
#
_entry.id   AF-A0A930WP90-F1
#
_cell.length_a   1.000
_cell.length_b   1.000
_cell.length_c   1.000
_cell.angle_alpha   90.00
_cell.angle_beta   90.00
_cell.angle_gamma   90.00
#
_symmetry.space_group_name_H-M   'P 1'
#
loop_
_entity.id
_entity.type
_entity.pdbx_description
1 polymer ?
#
loop_
_entity_poly.entity_id
_entity_poly.type
_entity_poly.pdbx_seq_one_letter_code
_entity_poly.pdbx_strand_id
1 'polypeptide(L)'
;MAEGNQLYHAVQTMEHKDELSIFMACGTEDWLLEDNRSYSSFLKEQGVSLTYQEHAGGHEWDFWDWAMKQFLDWWIPEDAGQGVSSGNVKS
;
A
#
# COMPACT_ATOMS: atom_id res chain seq x y z
N MET A 1 15.36 13.43 -5.10
CA MET A 1 15.93 12.21 -4.49
C MET A 1 15.43 11.04 -5.31
N ALA A 2 16.28 10.44 -6.15
CA ALA A 2 15.89 9.38 -7.09
C ALA A 2 17.10 8.58 -7.62
N GLU A 3 18.30 9.16 -7.63
CA GLU A 3 19.50 8.45 -8.04
C GLU A 3 19.84 7.31 -7.07
N GLY A 4 19.85 6.08 -7.58
CA GLY A 4 20.20 4.87 -6.83
C GLY A 4 19.05 4.21 -6.06
N ASN A 5 17.84 4.77 -6.05
CA ASN A 5 16.70 4.14 -5.40
C ASN A 5 16.04 3.08 -6.32
N GLN A 6 16.08 1.83 -5.87
CA GLN A 6 15.59 0.67 -6.64
C GLN A 6 14.08 0.72 -6.92
N LEU A 7 13.28 1.31 -6.03
CA LEU A 7 11.83 1.41 -6.21
C LEU A 7 11.45 2.37 -7.35
N TYR A 8 12.19 3.49 -7.48
CA TYR A 8 11.99 4.42 -8.59
C TYR A 8 12.43 3.79 -9.90
N HIS A 9 13.61 3.16 -9.92
CA HIS A 9 14.12 2.47 -11.10
C HIS A 9 13.18 1.36 -11.58
N ALA A 10 12.70 0.50 -10.66
CA ALA A 10 11.79 -0.60 -10.99
C ALA A 10 10.52 -0.10 -11.68
N VAL A 11 9.90 0.95 -11.15
CA VAL A 11 8.72 1.57 -11.78
C VAL A 11 9.08 2.20 -13.11
N GLN A 12 10.25 2.85 -13.27
CA GLN A 12 10.64 3.44 -14.55
C GLN A 12 10.84 2.41 -15.66
N THR A 13 11.40 1.23 -15.34
CA THR A 13 11.76 0.20 -16.33
C THR A 13 10.69 -0.86 -16.56
N MET A 14 9.61 -0.87 -15.77
CA MET A 14 8.53 -1.85 -15.93
C MET A 14 7.75 -1.62 -17.23
N GLU A 15 7.45 -2.69 -17.98
CA GLU A 15 6.72 -2.62 -19.24
C GLU A 15 5.20 -2.43 -19.03
N HIS A 16 4.60 -3.18 -18.11
CA HIS A 16 3.15 -3.20 -17.86
C HIS A 16 2.76 -2.49 -16.56
N LYS A 17 3.08 -1.20 -16.46
CA LYS A 17 2.80 -0.38 -15.25
C LYS A 17 1.31 -0.15 -15.01
N ASP A 18 0.53 -0.22 -16.08
CA ASP A 18 -0.92 -0.06 -16.09
C ASP A 18 -1.67 -1.21 -15.41
N GLU A 19 -1.06 -2.40 -15.34
CA GLU A 19 -1.58 -3.54 -14.59
C GLU A 19 -1.19 -3.51 -13.10
N LEU A 20 -0.28 -2.61 -12.72
CA LEU A 20 0.19 -2.50 -11.34
C LEU A 20 -0.76 -1.63 -10.52
N SER A 21 -1.32 -2.22 -9.47
CA SER A 21 -2.08 -1.51 -8.44
C SER A 21 -1.31 -1.53 -7.13
N ILE A 22 -1.04 -0.35 -6.57
CA ILE A 22 -0.29 -0.17 -5.33
C ILE A 22 -1.20 0.41 -4.26
N PHE A 23 -1.11 -0.14 -3.06
CA PHE A 23 -1.61 0.47 -1.84
C PHE A 23 -0.44 0.95 -0.99
N MET A 24 -0.52 2.18 -0.50
CA MET A 24 0.45 2.77 0.42
C MET A 24 -0.28 3.45 1.57
N ALA A 25 0.22 3.26 2.79
CA ALA A 25 -0.23 3.98 3.96
C ALA A 25 0.98 4.47 4.76
N CYS A 26 0.93 5.71 5.26
CA CYS A 26 1.98 6.25 6.11
C CYS A 26 1.40 7.06 7.28
N GLY A 27 2.04 6.96 8.45
CA GLY A 27 1.66 7.71 9.64
C GLY A 27 2.07 9.18 9.52
N THR A 28 1.22 10.11 9.97
CA THR A 28 1.52 11.55 9.91
C THR A 28 2.66 12.00 10.84
N GLU A 29 3.05 11.13 11.77
CA GLU A 29 4.14 11.33 12.72
C GLU A 29 5.36 10.43 12.41
N ASP A 30 5.31 9.65 11.33
CA ASP A 30 6.44 8.81 10.88
C ASP A 30 7.51 9.67 10.18
N TRP A 31 8.78 9.39 10.44
CA TRP A 31 9.90 10.12 9.82
C TRP A 31 10.02 9.86 8.31
N LEU A 32 9.36 8.83 7.80
CA LEU A 32 9.30 8.48 6.37
C LEU A 32 8.14 9.16 5.63
N LEU A 33 7.36 10.03 6.27
CA LEU A 33 6.18 10.65 5.67
C LEU A 33 6.51 11.39 4.37
N GLU A 34 7.55 12.22 4.36
CA GLU A 34 7.94 13.01 3.18
C GLU A 34 8.49 12.13 2.04
N ASP A 35 9.17 11.03 2.37
CA ASP A 35 9.62 10.05 1.39
C ASP A 35 8.42 9.31 0.77
N ASN A 36 7.40 8.96 1.58
CA ASN A 36 6.16 8.35 1.10
C ASN A 36 5.36 9.30 0.20
N ARG A 37 5.24 10.58 0.58
CA ARG A 37 4.59 11.62 -0.24
C ARG A 37 5.32 11.83 -1.58
N SER A 38 6.65 11.83 -1.54
CA SER A 38 7.49 11.97 -2.74
C SER A 38 7.29 10.78 -3.68
N TYR A 39 7.30 9.55 -3.14
CA TYR A 39 7.11 8.35 -3.94
C TYR A 39 5.68 8.22 -4.46
N SER A 40 4.67 8.58 -3.66
CA SER A 40 3.26 8.64 -4.06
C SER A 40 3.05 9.60 -5.24
N SER A 41 3.67 10.77 -5.19
CA SER A 41 3.64 11.75 -6.29
C SER A 41 4.29 11.18 -7.55
N PHE A 42 5.47 10.57 -7.41
CA PHE A 42 6.17 9.92 -8.52
C PHE A 42 5.35 8.77 -9.15
N LEU A 43 4.74 7.90 -8.36
CA LEU A 43 3.89 6.80 -8.87
C LEU A 43 2.70 7.32 -9.69
N LYS A 44 2.06 8.40 -9.21
CA LYS A 44 0.98 9.07 -9.95
C LYS A 44 1.47 9.67 -11.27
N GLU A 45 2.64 10.32 -11.27
CA GLU A 45 3.27 10.84 -12.49
C GLU A 45 3.63 9.74 -13.49
N GLN A 46 3.97 8.53 -13.01
CA GLN A 46 4.24 7.36 -13.84
C GLN A 46 2.96 6.64 -14.32
N GLY A 47 1.76 7.11 -13.94
CA GLY A 47 0.49 6.52 -14.34
C GLY A 47 0.14 5.21 -13.63
N VAL A 48 0.76 4.90 -12.50
CA VAL A 48 0.46 3.71 -11.70
C VAL A 48 -0.85 3.90 -10.96
N SER A 49 -1.70 2.87 -10.93
CA SER A 49 -2.91 2.86 -10.11
C SER A 49 -2.53 2.84 -8.62
N LEU A 50 -2.74 3.94 -7.91
CA LEU A 50 -2.29 4.11 -6.52
C LEU A 50 -3.44 4.50 -5.59
N THR A 51 -3.60 3.75 -4.50
CA THR A 51 -4.33 4.18 -3.31
C THR A 51 -3.34 4.57 -2.22
N TYR A 52 -3.31 5.85 -1.85
CA TYR A 52 -2.43 6.37 -0.81
C TYR A 52 -3.24 6.98 0.34
N GLN A 53 -2.98 6.55 1.56
CA GLN A 53 -3.67 7.02 2.76
C GLN A 53 -2.68 7.49 3.82
N GLU A 54 -3.03 8.57 4.51
CA GLU A 54 -2.29 9.05 5.69
C GLU A 54 -3.21 8.99 6.90
N HIS A 55 -2.66 8.63 8.07
CA HIS A 55 -3.41 8.58 9.32
C HIS A 55 -2.52 8.96 10.49
N ALA A 56 -3.15 9.35 11.62
CA ALA A 56 -2.42 9.59 12.85
C ALA A 56 -1.67 8.33 13.30
N GLY A 57 -0.43 8.50 13.74
CA GLY A 57 0.47 7.44 14.16
C GLY A 57 1.88 7.63 13.64
N GLY A 58 2.85 7.08 14.36
CA GLY A 58 4.24 7.01 13.94
C GLY A 58 4.63 5.63 13.41
N HIS A 59 5.88 5.27 13.63
CA HIS A 59 6.42 3.96 13.28
C HIS A 59 6.10 2.91 14.33
N GLU A 60 4.82 2.59 14.48
CA GLU A 60 4.29 1.81 15.60
C GLU A 60 3.20 0.81 15.21
N TRP A 61 3.00 -0.20 16.06
CA TRP A 61 2.07 -1.31 15.81
C TRP A 61 0.62 -0.86 15.66
N ASP A 62 0.17 0.13 16.45
CA ASP A 62 -1.21 0.62 16.38
C ASP A 62 -1.53 1.20 14.99
N PHE A 63 -0.57 1.90 14.38
CA PHE A 63 -0.70 2.39 13.01
C PHE A 63 -0.73 1.24 12.01
N TRP A 64 0.16 0.24 12.14
CA TRP A 64 0.19 -0.90 11.23
C TRP A 64 -1.07 -1.78 11.31
N ASP A 65 -1.66 -1.94 12.49
CA ASP A 65 -2.93 -2.63 12.69
C ASP A 65 -4.10 -1.91 11.99
N TRP A 66 -4.08 -0.57 12.00
CA TRP A 66 -5.02 0.22 11.21
C TRP A 66 -4.75 0.05 9.71
N ALA A 67 -3.51 0.25 9.27
CA ALA A 67 -3.13 0.19 7.85
C ALA A 67 -3.43 -1.18 7.22
N MET A 68 -3.26 -2.26 7.99
CA MET A 68 -3.59 -3.62 7.54
C MET A 68 -5.09 -3.79 7.25
N LYS A 69 -5.97 -3.21 8.08
CA LYS A 69 -7.43 -3.25 7.82
C LYS A 69 -7.78 -2.48 6.54
N GLN A 70 -7.21 -1.28 6.38
CA GLN A 70 -7.41 -0.49 5.17
C GLN A 70 -6.92 -1.21 3.91
N PHE A 71 -5.78 -1.91 4.00
CA PHE A 71 -5.26 -2.73 2.91
C PHE A 71 -6.21 -3.89 2.58
N LEU A 72 -6.74 -4.59 3.59
CA LEU A 72 -7.68 -5.69 3.37
C LEU A 72 -8.98 -5.22 2.72
N ASP A 73 -9.52 -4.09 3.16
CA ASP A 73 -10.72 -3.47 2.57
C ASP A 73 -10.47 -3.04 1.12
N TRP A 74 -9.26 -2.58 0.80
CA TRP A 74 -8.87 -2.25 -0.57
C TRP A 74 -8.65 -3.48 -1.45
N TRP A 75 -8.08 -4.55 -0.89
CA TRP A 75 -7.70 -5.75 -1.64
C TRP A 75 -8.87 -6.68 -1.90
N ILE A 76 -9.74 -6.89 -0.90
CA ILE A 76 -10.79 -7.91 -0.93
C ILE A 76 -12.05 -7.32 -1.57
N PRO A 77 -12.51 -7.84 -2.71
CA PRO A 77 -13.79 -7.43 -3.30
C PRO A 77 -14.95 -7.72 -2.35
N GLU A 78 -15.95 -6.83 -2.29
CA GLU A 78 -17.16 -7.01 -1.45
C GLU A 78 -17.95 -8.28 -1.80
N ASP A 79 -17.75 -8.85 -2.99
CA ASP A 79 -18.36 -10.09 -3.49
C ASP A 79 -17.47 -11.34 -3.37
N ALA A 80 -16.34 -11.25 -2.66
CA ALA A 80 -15.53 -12.41 -2.26
C ALA A 80 -16.37 -13.32 -1.34
N GLY A 81 -17.08 -14.26 -1.97
CA GLY A 81 -18.09 -15.11 -1.37
C GLY A 81 -17.67 -15.80 -0.07
N GLN A 82 -18.63 -15.88 0.84
CA GLN A 82 -18.68 -16.67 2.09
C GLN A 82 -17.39 -17.44 2.44
N GLY A 83 -16.74 -17.03 3.52
CA GLY A 83 -15.54 -17.64 4.06
C GLY A 83 -15.60 -19.17 4.06
N VAL A 84 -14.65 -19.79 3.36
CA VAL A 84 -14.48 -21.24 3.36
C VAL A 84 -13.80 -21.61 4.67
N SER A 85 -14.55 -22.21 5.60
CA SER A 85 -13.96 -22.80 6.80
C SER A 85 -12.99 -23.90 6.40
N SER A 86 -11.77 -23.88 6.94
CA SER A 86 -10.74 -24.90 6.68
C SER A 86 -11.10 -26.28 7.25
N GLY A 87 -12.22 -26.42 7.97
CA GLY A 87 -12.65 -27.67 8.60
C GLY A 87 -11.77 -28.13 9.77
N ASN A 88 -10.74 -27.36 10.14
CA ASN A 88 -9.79 -27.71 11.19
C ASN A 88 -10.18 -27.22 12.60
N VAL A 89 -11.29 -26.47 12.72
CA VAL A 89 -11.86 -26.10 14.02
C VAL A 89 -13.08 -26.96 14.26
N LYS A 90 -12.98 -27.88 15.23
CA LYS A 90 -14.15 -28.58 15.77
C LYS A 90 -14.79 -27.68 16.83
N SER A 91 -16.10 -27.49 16.74
CA SER A 91 -16.93 -26.94 17.81
C SER A 91 -16.79 -27.74 19.11
#